data_AF-A0A972W350-F1
#
_entry.id   AF-A0A972W350-F1
#
_cell.length_a   1.000
_cell.length_b   1.000
_cell.length_c   1.000
_cell.angle_alpha   90.00
_cell.angle_beta   90.00
_cell.angle_gamma   90.00
#
_symmetry.space_group_name_H-M   'P 1'
#
loop_
_entity.id
_entity.type
_entity.pdbx_description
1 polymer ?
#
loop_
_entity_poly.entity_id
_entity_poly.type
_entity_poly.pdbx_seq_one_letter_code
_entity_poly.pdbx_strand_id
1 'polypeptide(L)' 'LVVLTGFILGSLNKIWPWKETLTWHINSHGIKVPFNQQSISPFSFEGDSQLAMAILLAIVGFAIIILLEKIANSTNKI' A
#
# COMPACT_ATOMS: atom_id res chain seq x y z
N LEU A 1 -7.01 19.70 4.21
CA LEU A 1 -5.78 18.93 3.88
C LEU A 1 -5.32 18.06 5.05
N VAL A 2 -5.07 18.62 6.25
CA VAL A 2 -4.55 17.90 7.43
C VAL A 2 -5.33 16.64 7.81
N VAL A 3 -6.67 16.68 7.77
CA VAL A 3 -7.52 15.51 8.09
C VAL A 3 -7.31 14.36 7.11
N LEU A 4 -7.27 14.65 5.81
CA LEU A 4 -7.06 13.63 4.76
C LEU A 4 -5.62 13.10 4.79
N THR A 5 -4.64 13.98 4.98
CA THR A 5 -3.24 13.59 5.12
C THR A 5 -3.03 12.69 6.35
N GLY A 6 -3.68 13.02 7.48
CA GLY A 6 -3.67 12.19 8.68
C GLY A 6 -4.34 10.83 8.47
N PHE A 7 -5.45 10.78 7.72
CA PHE A 7 -6.11 9.54 7.36
C PHE A 7 -5.22 8.63 6.50
N ILE A 8 -4.58 9.20 5.45
CA ILE A 8 -3.66 8.47 4.57
C ILE A 8 -2.47 7.93 5.38
N LEU A 9 -1.85 8.76 6.23
CA LEU A 9 -0.75 8.35 7.10
C LEU A 9 -1.15 7.26 8.10
N GLY A 10 -2.32 7.38 8.73
CA GLY A 10 -2.84 6.36 9.65
C GLY A 10 -3.16 5.03 8.96
N SER A 11 -3.64 5.10 7.72
CA SER A 11 -3.93 3.90 6.90
C SER A 11 -2.66 3.17 6.45
N LEU A 12 -1.51 3.86 6.39
CA LEU A 12 -0.25 3.34 5.85
C LEU A 12 0.17 2.03 6.51
N ASN A 13 0.09 1.93 7.84
CA ASN A 13 0.44 0.71 8.57
C ASN A 13 -0.48 -0.46 8.19
N LYS A 14 -1.76 -0.20 7.93
CA LYS A 14 -2.70 -1.24 7.50
C LYS A 14 -2.48 -1.67 6.05
N ILE A 15 -2.26 -0.74 5.13
CA ILE A 15 -2.04 -1.06 3.71
C ILE A 15 -0.60 -1.49 3.39
N TRP A 16 0.32 -1.36 4.34
CA TRP A 16 1.72 -1.71 4.15
C TRP A 16 1.87 -3.18 3.72
N PRO A 17 2.51 -3.46 2.56
CA PRO A 17 2.53 -4.80 1.99
C PRO A 17 3.55 -5.72 2.65
N TRP A 18 4.66 -5.18 3.16
CA TRP A 18 5.75 -5.98 3.73
C TRP A 18 5.56 -6.19 5.23
N LYS A 19 5.02 -7.34 5.60
CA LYS A 19 4.76 -7.71 7.00
C LYS A 19 5.29 -9.09 7.32
N GLU A 20 5.88 -9.22 8.50
CA GLU A 20 6.34 -10.48 9.06
C GLU A 20 5.32 -10.99 10.09
N THR A 21 4.98 -12.28 10.02
CA THR A 21 4.04 -12.90 10.97
C THR A 21 4.82 -13.50 12.13
N LEU A 22 4.70 -12.89 13.30
CA LEU A 22 5.42 -13.28 14.52
C LEU A 22 4.74 -14.45 15.24
N THR A 23 3.41 -14.45 15.30
CA THR A 23 2.65 -15.52 15.97
C THR A 23 1.42 -15.91 15.18
N TRP A 24 1.05 -17.19 15.32
CA TRP A 24 -0.08 -17.81 14.66
C TRP A 24 -1.09 -18.26 15.71
N HIS A 25 -2.38 -18.11 15.42
CA HIS A 25 -3.43 -18.69 16.24
C HIS A 25 -4.36 -19.56 15.39
N ILE A 26 -5.11 -20.45 16.05
CA ILE A 26 -6.12 -21.27 15.41
C ILE A 26 -7.47 -20.57 15.60
N ASN A 27 -8.14 -20.27 14.49
CA ASN A 27 -9.48 -19.70 14.56
C ASN A 27 -10.52 -20.77 14.97
N SER A 28 -11.77 -20.37 15.19
CA SER A 28 -12.87 -21.28 15.55
C SER A 28 -13.15 -22.38 14.52
N HIS A 29 -12.59 -22.27 13.31
CA HIS A 29 -12.77 -23.20 12.20
C HIS A 29 -11.54 -24.13 12.04
N GLY A 30 -10.59 -24.11 12.98
CA GLY A 30 -9.38 -24.94 12.93
C GLY A 30 -8.30 -24.44 11.96
N ILE A 31 -8.45 -23.24 11.40
CA ILE A 31 -7.53 -22.67 10.42
C ILE A 31 -6.45 -21.84 11.13
N LYS A 32 -5.20 -22.09 10.77
CA LYS A 32 -4.04 -21.32 11.24
C LYS A 32 -4.03 -19.95 10.56
N VAL A 33 -4.28 -18.89 11.32
CA VAL A 33 -4.28 -17.52 10.80
C VAL A 33 -3.26 -16.65 11.55
N PRO A 34 -2.66 -15.65 10.88
CA PRO A 34 -1.66 -14.79 11.51
C PRO A 34 -2.32 -13.96 12.62
N PHE A 35 -1.79 -14.03 13.84
CA PHE A 35 -2.33 -13.31 14.99
C PHE A 35 -1.58 -11.98 15.20
N ASN A 36 -0.26 -12.06 15.29
CA ASN A 36 0.59 -10.88 15.43
C ASN A 36 1.46 -10.72 14.19
N GLN A 37 1.38 -9.53 13.58
CA GLN A 37 2.15 -9.18 12.39
C GLN A 37 2.86 -7.85 12.61
N GLN A 38 4.14 -7.78 12.22
CA GLN A 38 4.94 -6.58 12.31
C GLN A 38 5.24 -6.04 10.91
N SER A 39 5.08 -4.72 10.73
CA SER A 39 5.47 -4.03 9.50
C SER A 39 6.99 -3.93 9.45
N ILE A 40 7.59 -4.46 8.37
CA ILE A 40 9.03 -4.49 8.15
C ILE A 40 9.40 -3.76 6.87
N SER A 41 10.68 -3.45 6.69
CA SER A 41 11.14 -2.83 5.44
C SER A 41 11.06 -3.84 4.28
N PRO A 42 10.83 -3.39 3.03
CA PRO A 42 10.90 -4.26 1.85
C PRO A 42 12.24 -4.97 1.68
N PHE A 43 13.32 -4.39 2.22
CA PHE A 43 14.67 -4.97 2.17
C PHE A 43 14.85 -6.10 3.19
N SER A 44 14.01 -6.15 4.22
CA SER A 44 14.01 -7.17 5.27
C SER A 44 12.97 -8.26 5.02
N PHE A 45 12.24 -8.20 3.91
CA PHE A 45 11.19 -9.16 3.61
C PHE A 45 11.83 -10.48 3.13
N GLU A 46 11.57 -11.58 3.84
CA GLU A 46 12.18 -12.89 3.57
C GLU A 46 11.70 -13.55 2.26
N GLY A 47 10.73 -12.97 1.56
CA GLY A 47 10.20 -13.44 0.27
C GLY A 47 10.51 -12.51 -0.91
N ASP A 48 9.83 -12.73 -2.04
CA ASP A 48 9.86 -11.79 -3.15
C ASP A 48 9.09 -10.51 -2.76
N SER A 49 9.82 -9.45 -2.46
CA SER A 49 9.25 -8.16 -2.07
C SER A 49 8.59 -7.43 -3.23
N GLN A 50 8.83 -7.85 -4.48
CA GLN A 50 8.36 -7.20 -5.71
C GLN A 50 8.58 -5.67 -5.73
N LEU A 51 9.63 -5.20 -5.06
CA LEU A 51 9.89 -3.78 -4.85
C LEU A 51 10.02 -3.01 -6.18
N ALA A 52 10.65 -3.61 -7.19
CA ALA A 52 10.75 -3.01 -8.52
C ALA A 52 9.38 -2.81 -9.18
N MET A 53 8.48 -3.81 -9.06
CA MET A 53 7.11 -3.72 -9.58
C MET A 53 6.30 -2.67 -8.81
N ALA A 54 6.44 -2.62 -7.48
CA ALA A 54 5.78 -1.62 -6.64
C ALA A 54 6.18 -0.19 -7.04
N ILE A 55 7.48 0.05 -7.29
CA ILE A 55 7.98 1.34 -7.77
C ILE A 55 7.42 1.65 -9.17
N LEU A 56 7.41 0.67 -10.08
CA LEU A 56 6.86 0.86 -11.42
C LEU A 56 5.38 1.26 -11.37
N LEU A 57 4.56 0.55 -10.57
CA LEU A 57 3.14 0.87 -10.39
C LEU A 57 2.94 2.25 -9.75
N ALA A 58 3.79 2.65 -8.80
CA ALA A 58 3.74 3.99 -8.22
C ALA A 58 3.99 5.08 -9.28
N ILE A 59 4.98 4.87 -10.17
CA ILE A 59 5.26 5.78 -11.29
C ILE A 59 4.08 5.82 -12.26
N VAL A 60 3.51 4.67 -12.62
CA VAL A 60 2.35 4.58 -13.51
C VAL A 60 1.14 5.31 -12.91
N GLY A 61 0.86 5.08 -11.62
CA GLY A 61 -0.22 5.78 -10.92
C GLY A 61 -0.03 7.30 -10.93
N PHE A 62 1.19 7.77 -10.69
CA PHE A 62 1.52 9.19 -10.77
C PHE A 62 1.36 9.76 -12.19
N ALA A 63 1.79 9.02 -13.21
CA ALA A 63 1.62 9.42 -14.61
C ALA A 63 0.12 9.51 -15.00
N ILE A 64 -0.72 8.61 -14.50
CA ILE A 64 -2.18 8.65 -14.70
C ILE A 64 -2.77 9.92 -14.07
N ILE A 65 -2.35 10.30 -12.86
CA ILE A 65 -2.82 11.53 -12.20
C ILE A 65 -2.49 12.76 -13.06
N ILE A 66 -1.26 12.86 -13.58
CA ILE A 66 -0.85 13.97 -14.47
C ILE A 66 -1.68 13.98 -15.75
N LEU A 67 -1.93 12.80 -16.34
CA LEU A 67 -2.75 12.71 -17.56
C LEU A 67 -4.19 13.16 -17.31
N LEU A 68 -4.79 12.73 -16.20
CA LEU A 68 -6.14 13.14 -15.79
C LEU A 68 -6.21 14.65 -15.52
N GLU A 69 -5.21 15.22 -14.84
CA GLU A 69 -5.10 16.66 -14.62
C GLU A 69 -5.06 17.41 -15.96
N LYS A 70 -4.24 16.93 -16.91
CA LYS A 70 -4.11 17.55 -18.24
C LYS A 70 -5.43 17.50 -19.03
N ILE A 71 -6.14 16.38 -18.99
CA ILE A 71 -7.45 16.25 -19.67
C ILE A 71 -8.48 17.19 -19.02
N ALA A 72 -8.58 17.19 -17.69
CA ALA A 72 -9.51 18.06 -16.96
C ALA A 72 -9.25 19.56 -17.22
N ASN A 73 -7.98 19.97 -17.26
CA ASN A 73 -7.61 21.35 -17.58
C ASN A 73 -7.87 21.71 -19.06
N SER A 74 -7.80 20.75 -19.97
CA SER A 74 -8.16 20.97 -21.38
C SER A 74 -9.67 21.16 -21.56
N THR A 75 -10.50 20.43 -20.82
CA THR A 75 -11.96 20.56 -20.86
C THR A 75 -12.43 21.88 -20.25
N ASN A 76 -11.81 22.36 -19.17
CA ASN A 76 -12.15 23.65 -18.55
C ASN A 76 -11.79 24.89 -19.40
N LYS A 77 -11.05 24.71 -20.50
CA LYS A 77 -10.68 25.80 -21.44
C LYS A 77 -11.68 25.99 -22.58
N ILE A 78 -12.75 25.20 -22.64
CA ILE A 78 -13.85 25.27 -23.62
C ILE A 78 -15.07 25.87 -22.92
#